data_AF-A0A162D0D4-F1
#
_entry.id   AF-A0A162D0D4-F1
#
_cell.length_a   1.000
_cell.length_b   1.000
_cell.length_c   1.000
_cell.angle_alpha   90.00
_cell.angle_beta   90.00
_cell.angle_gamma   90.00
#
_symmetry.space_group_name_H-M   'P 1'
#
loop_
_entity.id
_entity.type
_entity.pdbx_description
1 polymer ?
#
loop_
_entity_poly.entity_id
_entity_poly.type
_entity_poly.pdbx_seq_one_letter_code
_entity_poly.pdbx_strand_id
1 'polypeptide(L)'
;MKRLVIFSVFMVALAWTQKTNYKGYKLLRVTPQTKEQLAYLVNLSRSPDTKGWPSDLKTLDFWRDPTTLAQSVDIFTDNGALMEQELLSKGMQPSTLMDDVQSFLDRRQAENANSIAAGSRFTETYHTYEEDRLWRKNRKINPSSPCIGVDTNRNFDANFGGVGSSDNPCSDTYGGPSAFSEAESQAMRDILLSLQGRAKAAVSIHNNAQVWISPYGYTTERPADYAEMERIMTAGAAAIEATYGTNYPFGPGSEVLYFTSGTTKDYVYGTLGIVHGYTLELRNTPDGFVTPTTLIAPVATEAWNGIKAMANAIV
;
A
#
# COMPACT_ATOMS: atom_id res chain seq x y z
N MET A 1 -10.55 24.13 58.05
CA MET A 1 -10.43 23.19 56.92
C MET A 1 -10.97 23.85 55.66
N LYS A 2 -10.11 24.29 54.75
CA LYS A 2 -10.51 24.86 53.46
C LYS A 2 -10.87 23.71 52.51
N ARG A 3 -12.12 23.63 52.05
CA ARG A 3 -12.56 22.64 51.06
C ARG A 3 -12.16 23.11 49.67
N LEU A 4 -11.27 22.37 49.03
CA LEU A 4 -10.88 22.55 47.64
C LEU A 4 -12.03 21.98 46.77
N VAL A 5 -12.70 22.83 45.99
CA VAL A 5 -13.67 22.40 44.98
C VAL A 5 -12.94 22.36 43.64
N ILE A 6 -12.70 21.16 43.14
CA ILE A 6 -12.12 20.95 41.80
C ILE A 6 -13.28 20.92 40.80
N PHE A 7 -13.34 21.91 39.91
CA PHE A 7 -14.19 21.86 38.73
C PHE A 7 -13.44 21.10 37.63
N SER A 8 -13.79 19.84 37.43
CA SER A 8 -13.33 19.06 36.29
C SER A 8 -14.22 19.37 35.09
N VAL A 9 -13.79 20.26 34.20
CA VAL A 9 -14.40 20.42 32.87
C VAL A 9 -13.89 19.26 32.01
N PHE A 10 -14.72 18.24 31.84
CA PHE A 10 -14.53 17.27 30.77
C PHE A 10 -14.81 17.99 29.45
N MET A 11 -13.78 18.52 28.79
CA MET A 11 -13.87 18.75 27.35
C MET A 11 -13.90 17.38 26.69
N VAL A 12 -15.10 16.86 26.45
CA VAL A 12 -15.29 15.85 25.41
C VAL A 12 -15.02 16.57 24.10
N ALA A 13 -13.79 16.50 23.62
CA ALA A 13 -13.50 16.74 22.22
C ALA A 13 -14.21 15.63 21.45
N LEU A 14 -15.46 15.87 21.07
CA LEU A 14 -16.09 15.12 19.99
C LEU A 14 -15.24 15.44 18.76
N ALA A 15 -14.23 14.61 18.50
CA ALA A 15 -13.61 14.56 17.20
C ALA A 15 -14.73 14.13 16.24
N TRP A 16 -15.36 15.10 15.59
CA TRP A 16 -16.23 14.83 14.47
C TRP A 16 -15.31 14.27 13.38
N THR A 17 -15.20 12.95 13.30
CA THR A 17 -14.63 12.28 12.15
C THR A 17 -15.57 12.58 10.98
N GLN A 18 -15.18 13.54 10.15
CA GLN A 18 -15.95 13.86 8.96
C GLN A 18 -15.78 12.70 7.99
N LYS A 19 -16.84 11.91 7.80
CA LYS A 19 -16.87 10.81 6.83
C LYS A 19 -16.36 11.31 5.48
N THR A 20 -15.27 10.74 4.97
CA THR A 20 -14.81 11.00 3.61
C THR A 20 -15.91 10.58 2.62
N ASN A 21 -16.25 11.48 1.69
CA ASN A 21 -17.28 11.27 0.69
C ASN A 21 -16.64 11.06 -0.68
N TYR A 22 -16.87 9.89 -1.27
CA TYR A 22 -16.32 9.49 -2.56
C TYR A 22 -17.32 9.62 -3.72
N LYS A 23 -18.37 10.43 -3.57
CA LYS A 23 -19.29 10.71 -4.69
C LYS A 23 -18.53 11.35 -5.85
N GLY A 24 -18.69 10.78 -7.04
CA GLY A 24 -17.99 11.21 -8.26
C GLY A 24 -16.62 10.56 -8.46
N TYR A 25 -16.12 9.83 -7.47
CA TYR A 25 -14.86 9.11 -7.61
C TYR A 25 -15.05 7.85 -8.44
N LYS A 26 -14.04 7.56 -9.26
CA LYS A 26 -13.97 6.36 -10.10
C LYS A 26 -12.64 5.65 -9.92
N LEU A 27 -12.65 4.34 -10.17
CA LEU A 27 -11.46 3.54 -10.41
C LEU A 27 -11.44 3.13 -11.89
N LEU A 28 -10.46 3.62 -12.62
CA LEU A 28 -10.24 3.33 -14.03
C LEU A 28 -9.07 2.35 -14.18
N ARG A 29 -9.16 1.47 -15.16
CA ARG A 29 -8.06 0.60 -15.59
C ARG A 29 -7.66 0.93 -17.01
N VAL A 30 -6.36 1.08 -17.24
CA VAL A 30 -5.79 1.33 -18.56
C VAL A 30 -4.57 0.44 -18.78
N THR A 31 -4.28 0.05 -20.01
CA THR A 31 -3.09 -0.77 -20.33
C THR A 31 -2.23 -0.06 -21.37
N PRO A 32 -1.04 0.44 -21.03
CA PRO A 32 -0.15 1.08 -21.99
C PRO A 32 0.35 0.07 -23.02
N GLN A 33 0.21 0.42 -24.30
CA GLN A 33 0.63 -0.37 -25.45
C GLN A 33 1.94 0.14 -26.05
N THR A 34 2.30 1.41 -25.82
CA THR A 34 3.52 2.02 -26.34
C THR A 34 4.42 2.55 -25.23
N LYS A 35 5.71 2.73 -25.54
CA LYS A 35 6.68 3.30 -24.59
C LYS A 35 6.31 4.73 -24.19
N GLU A 36 5.71 5.48 -25.11
CA GLU A 36 5.24 6.84 -24.89
C GLU A 36 4.05 6.86 -23.91
N GLN A 37 3.10 5.92 -24.05
CA GLN A 37 1.99 5.77 -23.11
C GLN A 37 2.48 5.36 -21.72
N LEU A 38 3.41 4.40 -21.64
CA LEU A 38 4.02 4.00 -20.38
C LEU A 38 4.77 5.17 -19.73
N ALA A 39 5.61 5.88 -20.48
CA ALA A 39 6.35 7.03 -19.99
C ALA A 39 5.40 8.14 -19.51
N TYR A 40 4.30 8.37 -20.22
CA TYR A 40 3.25 9.28 -19.78
C TYR A 40 2.68 8.86 -18.43
N LEU A 41 2.21 7.62 -18.28
CA LEU A 41 1.65 7.12 -17.02
C LEU A 41 2.68 7.13 -15.88
N VAL A 42 3.94 6.77 -16.15
CA VAL A 42 5.03 6.83 -15.15
C VAL A 42 5.28 8.26 -14.69
N ASN A 43 5.28 9.23 -15.61
CA ASN A 43 5.37 10.64 -15.23
C ASN A 43 4.12 11.10 -14.46
N LEU A 44 2.96 10.58 -14.84
CA LEU A 44 1.67 10.83 -14.19
C LEU A 44 1.69 10.37 -12.73
N SER A 45 2.19 9.16 -12.44
CA SER A 45 2.26 8.61 -11.08
C SER A 45 3.36 9.23 -10.23
N ARG A 46 4.44 9.74 -10.87
CA ARG A 46 5.56 10.39 -10.19
C ARG A 46 5.37 11.87 -9.95
N SER A 47 4.45 12.53 -10.65
CA SER A 47 4.25 13.98 -10.51
C SER A 47 3.52 14.24 -9.20
N PRO A 48 4.20 14.75 -8.14
CA PRO A 48 3.61 14.87 -6.81
C PRO A 48 2.58 15.99 -6.71
N ASP A 49 2.49 16.82 -7.76
CA ASP A 49 1.74 18.04 -7.79
C ASP A 49 0.90 18.08 -9.06
N THR A 50 -0.29 18.66 -8.94
CA THR A 50 -1.20 19.07 -10.03
C THR A 50 -0.58 20.08 -11.04
N LYS A 51 0.75 20.25 -11.04
CA LYS A 51 1.53 21.08 -11.98
C LYS A 51 1.61 20.41 -13.35
N GLY A 52 0.62 20.70 -14.20
CA GLY A 52 0.48 20.16 -15.56
C GLY A 52 -0.85 19.44 -15.81
N TRP A 53 -1.70 19.37 -14.79
CA TRP A 53 -2.97 18.68 -14.82
C TRP A 53 -4.08 19.64 -15.22
N PRO A 54 -5.23 19.15 -15.71
CA PRO A 54 -6.43 19.96 -15.67
C PRO A 54 -6.68 20.39 -14.22
N SER A 55 -6.95 21.68 -14.02
CA SER A 55 -7.02 22.35 -12.72
C SER A 55 -8.02 21.78 -11.71
N ASP A 56 -8.87 20.86 -12.16
CA ASP A 56 -10.09 20.44 -11.46
C ASP A 56 -9.95 19.07 -10.78
N LEU A 57 -8.83 18.36 -10.96
CA LEU A 57 -8.52 17.10 -10.27
C LEU A 57 -7.90 17.39 -8.90
N LYS A 58 -8.56 16.96 -7.82
CA LYS A 58 -8.02 17.11 -6.45
C LYS A 58 -7.40 15.82 -5.94
N THR A 59 -7.81 14.67 -6.48
CA THR A 59 -7.29 13.37 -6.08
C THR A 59 -6.94 12.52 -7.29
N LEU A 60 -5.70 12.04 -7.29
CA LEU A 60 -5.24 10.99 -8.18
C LEU A 60 -4.34 10.04 -7.41
N ASP A 61 -4.77 8.80 -7.32
CA ASP A 61 -4.07 7.74 -6.62
C ASP A 61 -3.95 6.53 -7.55
N PHE A 62 -2.77 5.93 -7.59
CA PHE A 62 -2.49 4.77 -8.42
C PHE A 62 -2.60 3.52 -7.55
N TRP A 63 -3.77 2.86 -7.61
CA TRP A 63 -3.98 1.58 -6.94
C TRP A 63 -3.11 0.48 -7.54
N ARG A 64 -2.74 0.63 -8.81
CA ARG A 64 -1.73 -0.18 -9.47
C ARG A 64 -0.87 0.71 -10.36
N ASP A 65 0.39 0.90 -9.95
CA ASP A 65 1.34 1.74 -10.66
C ASP A 65 1.69 1.23 -12.08
N PRO A 66 2.10 2.14 -12.98
CA PRO A 66 2.70 1.81 -14.26
C PRO A 66 4.11 1.24 -14.09
N THR A 67 4.35 0.08 -14.67
CA THR A 67 5.57 -0.71 -14.45
C THR A 67 6.18 -1.14 -15.77
N THR A 68 5.47 -2.01 -16.50
CA THR A 68 5.88 -2.54 -17.81
C THR A 68 4.80 -2.33 -18.86
N LEU A 69 5.16 -2.52 -20.13
CA LEU A 69 4.18 -2.56 -21.23
C LEU A 69 3.22 -3.73 -21.06
N ALA A 70 1.98 -3.57 -21.53
CA ALA A 70 0.93 -4.58 -21.43
C ALA A 70 0.48 -4.95 -20.00
N GLN A 71 1.07 -4.37 -18.96
CA GLN A 71 0.58 -4.46 -17.59
C GLN A 71 -0.45 -3.37 -17.34
N SER A 72 -1.62 -3.76 -16.82
CA SER A 72 -2.68 -2.80 -16.50
C SER A 72 -2.28 -1.87 -15.35
N VAL A 73 -2.77 -0.63 -15.41
CA VAL A 73 -2.62 0.44 -14.43
C VAL A 73 -3.99 0.82 -13.92
N ASP A 74 -4.15 0.92 -12.60
CA ASP A 74 -5.42 1.23 -11.94
C ASP A 74 -5.32 2.61 -11.29
N ILE A 75 -6.22 3.51 -11.72
CA ILE A 75 -6.18 4.94 -11.43
C ILE A 75 -7.47 5.31 -10.71
N PHE A 76 -7.33 5.69 -9.44
CA PHE A 76 -8.39 6.21 -8.58
C PHE A 76 -8.41 7.74 -8.64
N THR A 77 -9.57 8.33 -8.89
CA THR A 77 -9.67 9.78 -9.05
C THR A 77 -11.03 10.33 -8.67
N ASP A 78 -11.06 11.59 -8.22
CA ASP A 78 -12.27 12.35 -7.91
C ASP A 78 -13.00 12.91 -9.14
N ASN A 79 -12.38 12.85 -10.33
CA ASN A 79 -13.01 13.25 -11.59
C ASN A 79 -12.72 12.25 -12.71
N GLY A 80 -13.45 11.13 -12.66
CA GLY A 80 -13.28 10.04 -13.62
C GLY A 80 -13.53 10.43 -15.08
N ALA A 81 -14.50 11.30 -15.35
CA ALA A 81 -14.81 11.74 -16.73
C ALA A 81 -13.64 12.51 -17.37
N LEU A 82 -13.02 13.41 -16.60
CA LEU A 82 -11.85 14.16 -17.06
C LEU A 82 -10.65 13.22 -17.30
N MET A 83 -10.42 12.26 -16.40
CA MET A 83 -9.34 11.28 -16.54
C MET A 83 -9.57 10.35 -17.74
N GLU A 84 -10.80 9.88 -17.95
CA GLU A 84 -11.18 9.10 -19.14
C GLU A 84 -10.85 9.88 -20.42
N GLN A 85 -11.24 11.16 -20.49
CA GLN A 85 -10.95 12.03 -21.63
C GLN A 85 -9.44 12.21 -21.85
N GLU A 86 -8.68 12.46 -20.78
CA GLU A 86 -7.23 12.63 -20.87
C GLU A 86 -6.56 11.35 -21.40
N LEU A 87 -6.93 10.17 -20.86
CA LEU A 87 -6.38 8.88 -21.32
C LEU A 87 -6.73 8.60 -22.78
N LEU A 88 -7.97 8.88 -23.20
CA LEU A 88 -8.40 8.77 -24.60
C LEU A 88 -7.60 9.71 -25.51
N SER A 89 -7.28 10.93 -25.05
CA SER A 89 -6.45 11.89 -25.81
C SER A 89 -5.02 11.39 -26.06
N LYS A 90 -4.51 10.49 -25.20
CA LYS A 90 -3.20 9.82 -25.36
C LYS A 90 -3.30 8.50 -26.14
N GLY A 91 -4.45 8.22 -26.76
CA GLY A 91 -4.68 6.99 -27.52
C GLY A 91 -4.75 5.74 -26.65
N MET A 92 -5.05 5.87 -25.36
CA MET A 92 -5.28 4.75 -24.45
C MET A 92 -6.78 4.49 -24.32
N GLN A 93 -7.17 3.22 -24.12
CA GLN A 93 -8.57 2.82 -23.93
C GLN A 93 -8.80 2.45 -22.46
N PRO A 94 -9.29 3.39 -21.62
CA PRO A 94 -9.61 3.08 -20.24
C PRO A 94 -10.90 2.26 -20.14
N SER A 95 -10.95 1.35 -19.18
CA SER A 95 -12.14 0.64 -18.74
C SER A 95 -12.45 1.00 -17.29
N THR A 96 -13.72 1.17 -16.95
CA THR A 96 -14.12 1.50 -15.57
C THR A 96 -14.21 0.23 -14.72
N LEU A 97 -13.36 0.12 -13.70
CA LEU A 97 -13.45 -0.96 -12.69
C LEU A 97 -14.52 -0.63 -11.65
N MET A 98 -14.62 0.63 -11.27
CA MET A 98 -15.58 1.11 -10.28
C MET A 98 -16.11 2.47 -10.70
N ASP A 99 -17.37 2.54 -11.10
CA ASP A 99 -18.00 3.76 -11.60
C ASP A 99 -18.52 4.67 -10.49
N ASP A 100 -18.89 4.07 -9.35
CA ASP A 100 -19.31 4.78 -8.14
C ASP A 100 -18.66 4.14 -6.91
N VAL A 101 -17.54 4.75 -6.50
CA VAL A 101 -16.78 4.31 -5.33
C VAL A 101 -17.62 4.43 -4.06
N GLN A 102 -18.40 5.50 -3.91
CA GLN A 102 -19.21 5.70 -2.70
C GLN A 102 -20.25 4.58 -2.55
N SER A 103 -21.00 4.30 -3.62
CA SER A 103 -21.98 3.21 -3.60
C SER A 103 -21.34 1.85 -3.39
N PHE A 104 -20.14 1.63 -3.93
CA PHE A 104 -19.38 0.40 -3.68
C PHE A 104 -18.99 0.25 -2.20
N LEU A 105 -18.45 1.31 -1.59
CA LEU A 105 -18.08 1.31 -0.17
C LEU A 105 -19.29 1.10 0.73
N ASP A 106 -20.41 1.78 0.44
CA ASP A 106 -21.65 1.63 1.23
C ASP A 106 -22.21 0.19 1.13
N ARG A 107 -22.16 -0.45 -0.05
CA ARG A 107 -22.52 -1.87 -0.20
C ARG A 107 -21.60 -2.77 0.63
N ARG A 108 -20.30 -2.54 0.59
CA ARG A 108 -19.32 -3.33 1.34
C ARG A 108 -19.47 -3.19 2.84
N GLN A 109 -19.76 -1.99 3.30
CA GLN A 109 -20.09 -1.74 4.69
C GLN A 109 -21.31 -2.56 5.14
N ALA A 110 -22.37 -2.61 4.33
CA ALA A 110 -23.56 -3.41 4.62
C ALA A 110 -23.28 -4.92 4.61
N GLU A 111 -22.49 -5.40 3.65
CA GLU A 111 -22.05 -6.81 3.56
C GLU A 111 -21.23 -7.22 4.79
N ASN A 112 -20.32 -6.37 5.25
CA ASN A 112 -19.54 -6.60 6.46
C ASN A 112 -20.45 -6.64 7.70
N ALA A 113 -21.38 -5.69 7.85
CA ALA A 113 -22.35 -5.70 8.95
C ALA A 113 -23.19 -6.98 8.97
N ASN A 114 -23.68 -7.43 7.82
CA ASN A 114 -24.42 -8.69 7.67
C ASN A 114 -23.55 -9.91 8.04
N SER A 115 -22.27 -9.91 7.64
CA SER A 115 -21.33 -10.99 7.97
C SER A 115 -21.07 -11.08 9.46
N ILE A 116 -20.92 -9.94 10.14
CA ILE A 116 -20.77 -9.86 11.60
C ILE A 116 -22.04 -10.37 12.29
N ALA A 117 -23.23 -9.93 11.83
CA ALA A 117 -24.51 -10.40 12.36
C ALA A 117 -24.70 -11.93 12.17
N ALA A 118 -24.13 -12.50 11.11
CA ALA A 118 -24.10 -13.93 10.85
C ALA A 118 -23.03 -14.70 11.65
N GLY A 119 -22.27 -14.03 12.53
CA GLY A 119 -21.29 -14.65 13.42
C GLY A 119 -19.85 -14.71 12.89
N SER A 120 -19.52 -13.95 11.84
CA SER A 120 -18.13 -13.81 11.38
C SER A 120 -17.24 -13.25 12.48
N ARG A 121 -16.03 -13.83 12.62
CA ARG A 121 -14.96 -13.32 13.50
C ARG A 121 -14.02 -12.36 12.79
N PHE A 122 -14.16 -12.20 11.47
CA PHE A 122 -13.36 -11.28 10.68
C PHE A 122 -14.09 -9.96 10.51
N THR A 123 -13.40 -8.86 10.80
CA THR A 123 -13.90 -7.49 10.71
C THR A 123 -12.91 -6.61 9.93
N GLU A 124 -13.43 -5.63 9.20
CA GLU A 124 -12.62 -4.58 8.56
C GLU A 124 -12.44 -3.40 9.53
N THR A 125 -11.53 -3.51 10.50
CA THR A 125 -11.32 -2.46 11.50
C THR A 125 -9.85 -2.16 11.73
N TYR A 126 -9.34 -1.17 11.00
CA TYR A 126 -8.14 -0.38 11.35
C TYR A 126 -8.46 1.12 11.19
N HIS A 127 -9.14 1.48 10.09
CA HIS A 127 -9.98 2.68 9.94
C HIS A 127 -11.39 2.27 9.53
N THR A 128 -12.41 2.97 10.04
CA THR A 128 -13.80 2.65 9.71
C THR A 128 -14.27 3.40 8.47
N TYR A 129 -15.37 2.96 7.87
CA TYR A 129 -16.03 3.66 6.75
C TYR A 129 -16.42 5.10 7.11
N GLU A 130 -16.60 5.38 8.40
CA GLU A 130 -16.95 6.69 8.94
C GLU A 130 -15.77 7.64 9.09
N GLU A 131 -14.53 7.14 9.07
CA GLU A 131 -13.31 7.95 9.10
C GLU A 131 -12.84 8.22 7.67
N ASP A 132 -12.18 7.22 7.08
CA ASP A 132 -11.66 7.25 5.71
C ASP A 132 -11.21 5.81 5.37
N ARG A 133 -12.04 5.07 4.62
CA ARG A 133 -11.78 3.65 4.33
C ARG A 133 -10.57 3.42 3.44
N LEU A 134 -10.15 4.43 2.68
CA LEU A 134 -9.05 4.34 1.71
C LEU A 134 -7.78 5.03 2.22
N TRP A 135 -7.77 5.52 3.47
CA TRP A 135 -6.60 6.13 4.08
C TRP A 135 -5.44 5.12 4.21
N ARG A 136 -4.26 5.54 3.74
CA ARG A 136 -3.04 4.70 3.70
C ARG A 136 -1.96 5.13 4.70
N LYS A 137 -1.79 6.43 4.93
CA LYS A 137 -0.69 6.99 5.74
C LYS A 137 -0.94 6.79 7.24
N ASN A 138 0.00 7.17 8.11
CA ASN A 138 -0.34 7.36 9.53
C ASN A 138 -1.19 8.63 9.75
N ARG A 139 -1.48 9.00 11.00
CA ARG A 139 -2.34 10.16 11.34
C ARG A 139 -1.59 11.35 11.93
N LYS A 140 -0.26 11.43 11.74
CA LYS A 140 0.55 12.53 12.25
C LYS A 140 0.16 13.86 11.61
N ILE A 141 -0.05 14.89 12.42
CA ILE A 141 -0.28 16.25 11.93
C ILE A 141 1.07 16.81 11.46
N ASN A 142 1.13 17.28 10.22
CA ASN A 142 2.32 17.96 9.66
C ASN A 142 2.21 19.47 9.95
N PRO A 143 3.02 20.07 10.85
CA PRO A 143 2.78 21.44 11.33
C PRO A 143 2.78 22.53 10.25
N SER A 144 3.49 22.30 9.15
CA SER A 144 3.64 23.25 8.04
C SER A 144 2.76 22.91 6.82
N SER A 145 1.80 22.00 6.96
CA SER A 145 0.92 21.57 5.86
C SER A 145 -0.51 21.32 6.35
N PRO A 146 -1.54 21.59 5.53
CA PRO A 146 -2.91 21.17 5.85
C PRO A 146 -3.10 19.64 5.77
N CYS A 147 -2.15 18.90 5.20
CA CYS A 147 -2.26 17.47 4.97
C CYS A 147 -1.71 16.64 6.13
N ILE A 148 -2.40 15.55 6.42
CA ILE A 148 -2.11 14.65 7.54
C ILE A 148 -1.36 13.43 7.03
N GLY A 149 -0.48 12.90 7.86
CA GLY A 149 0.09 11.57 7.72
C GLY A 149 1.37 11.51 6.88
N VAL A 150 2.14 10.47 7.17
CA VAL A 150 3.35 10.02 6.50
C VAL A 150 3.16 8.57 6.05
N ASP A 151 3.64 8.22 4.86
CA ASP A 151 3.71 6.83 4.41
C ASP A 151 4.80 6.11 5.21
N THR A 152 4.38 5.24 6.13
CA THR A 152 5.27 4.54 7.04
C THR A 152 6.21 3.58 6.30
N ASN A 153 5.87 3.14 5.09
CA ASN A 153 6.73 2.32 4.22
C ASN A 153 7.47 3.15 3.16
N ARG A 154 7.62 4.46 3.40
CA ARG A 154 8.62 5.35 2.78
C ARG A 154 9.53 6.01 3.82
N ASN A 155 9.34 5.69 5.10
CA ASN A 155 9.97 6.37 6.23
C ASN A 155 11.18 5.62 6.83
N PHE A 156 11.64 4.51 6.23
CA PHE A 156 12.84 3.82 6.70
C PHE A 156 14.12 4.42 6.11
N ASP A 157 15.25 4.27 6.81
CA ASP A 157 16.57 4.72 6.33
C ASP A 157 17.18 3.74 5.32
N ALA A 158 16.50 3.57 4.19
CA ALA A 158 16.93 2.76 3.06
C ALA A 158 16.70 3.55 1.77
N ASN A 159 17.71 4.32 1.36
CA ASN A 159 17.60 5.31 0.28
C ASN A 159 16.47 6.33 0.51
N PHE A 160 16.27 6.75 1.76
CA PHE A 160 15.16 7.63 2.17
C PHE A 160 15.00 8.86 1.26
N GLY A 161 13.76 9.16 0.87
CA GLY A 161 13.44 10.30 -0.01
C GLY A 161 13.86 10.11 -1.48
N GLY A 162 14.36 8.93 -1.86
CA GLY A 162 14.69 8.59 -3.24
C GLY A 162 13.47 8.26 -4.11
N VAL A 163 13.71 7.60 -5.24
CA VAL A 163 12.67 7.24 -6.23
C VAL A 163 11.45 6.54 -5.60
N GLY A 164 10.25 6.93 -6.00
CA GLY A 164 9.01 6.35 -5.50
C GLY A 164 8.56 6.86 -4.13
N SER A 165 9.20 7.88 -3.58
CA SER A 165 8.76 8.66 -2.41
C SER A 165 8.51 10.11 -2.82
N SER A 166 7.66 10.81 -2.06
CA SER A 166 7.40 12.24 -2.21
C SER A 166 7.87 13.04 -1.00
N ASP A 167 8.25 14.30 -1.21
CA ASP A 167 8.51 15.32 -0.19
C ASP A 167 7.29 16.23 0.06
N ASN A 168 6.24 16.13 -0.75
CA ASN A 168 4.98 16.86 -0.58
C ASN A 168 4.13 16.18 0.51
N PRO A 169 3.82 16.86 1.65
CA PRO A 169 3.04 16.26 2.73
C PRO A 169 1.61 15.83 2.36
N CYS A 170 1.09 16.31 1.22
CA CYS A 170 -0.21 15.91 0.70
C CYS A 170 -0.18 14.66 -0.17
N SER A 171 1.00 14.20 -0.60
CA SER A 171 1.11 12.95 -1.35
C SER A 171 0.86 11.74 -0.44
N ASP A 172 0.26 10.69 -1.01
CA ASP A 172 0.08 9.39 -0.35
C ASP A 172 1.40 8.63 -0.16
N THR A 173 2.45 9.02 -0.91
CA THR A 173 3.81 8.47 -0.77
C THR A 173 4.75 9.44 -0.05
N TYR A 174 4.21 10.40 0.70
CA TYR A 174 5.01 11.33 1.49
C TYR A 174 5.86 10.57 2.52
N GLY A 175 7.18 10.59 2.36
CA GLY A 175 8.12 9.86 3.20
C GLY A 175 8.32 10.46 4.58
N GLY A 176 7.85 11.69 4.84
CA GLY A 176 8.10 12.42 6.08
C GLY A 176 9.28 13.38 5.97
N PRO A 177 9.57 14.18 7.01
CA PRO A 177 10.64 15.17 7.00
C PRO A 177 12.05 14.56 7.11
N SER A 178 12.16 13.31 7.60
CA SER A 178 13.43 12.58 7.72
C SER A 178 13.14 11.08 7.87
N ALA A 179 14.14 10.23 7.59
CA ALA A 179 14.06 8.82 7.94
C ALA A 179 13.74 8.64 9.43
N PHE A 180 12.88 7.69 9.74
CA PHE A 180 12.39 7.39 11.09
C PHE A 180 11.79 8.60 11.80
N SER A 181 11.13 9.51 11.09
CA SER A 181 10.41 10.62 11.71
C SER A 181 9.13 10.19 12.44
N GLU A 182 8.63 8.98 12.16
CA GLU A 182 7.37 8.46 12.66
C GLU A 182 7.59 7.49 13.83
N ALA A 183 6.72 7.56 14.85
CA ALA A 183 6.85 6.70 16.03
C ALA A 183 6.69 5.21 15.68
N GLU A 184 5.85 4.91 14.70
CA GLU A 184 5.58 3.56 14.21
C GLU A 184 6.81 2.95 13.51
N SER A 185 7.49 3.73 12.65
CA SER A 185 8.71 3.27 11.97
C SER A 185 9.89 3.18 12.94
N GLN A 186 9.99 4.09 13.93
CA GLN A 186 10.96 4.00 15.03
C GLN A 186 10.75 2.74 15.87
N ALA A 187 9.51 2.41 16.24
CA ALA A 187 9.21 1.19 17.00
C ALA A 187 9.63 -0.07 16.24
N MET A 188 9.33 -0.14 14.93
CA MET A 188 9.76 -1.26 14.09
C MET A 188 11.28 -1.34 13.95
N ARG A 189 11.95 -0.20 13.76
CA ARG A 189 13.43 -0.12 13.76
C ARG A 189 14.00 -0.71 15.04
N ASP A 190 13.51 -0.30 16.20
CA ASP A 190 14.04 -0.71 17.50
C ASP A 190 13.82 -2.22 17.74
N ILE A 191 12.66 -2.76 17.35
CA ILE A 191 12.40 -4.21 17.39
C ILE A 191 13.38 -4.96 16.48
N LEU A 192 13.55 -4.53 15.23
CA LEU A 192 14.41 -5.20 14.27
C LEU A 192 15.89 -5.14 14.68
N LEU A 193 16.36 -4.00 15.20
CA LEU A 193 17.70 -3.85 15.78
C LEU A 193 17.90 -4.81 16.96
N SER A 194 16.91 -4.94 17.84
CA SER A 194 17.00 -5.88 18.96
C SER A 194 17.17 -7.34 18.50
N LEU A 195 16.65 -7.67 17.32
CA LEU A 195 16.70 -8.99 16.70
C LEU A 195 17.90 -9.17 15.75
N GLN A 196 18.71 -8.13 15.52
CA GLN A 196 19.84 -8.19 14.61
C GLN A 196 20.81 -9.31 15.02
N GLY A 197 21.27 -10.09 14.03
CA GLY A 197 22.09 -11.29 14.24
C GLY A 197 21.33 -12.53 14.73
N ARG A 198 20.04 -12.41 15.11
CA ARG A 198 19.18 -13.52 15.54
C ARG A 198 18.04 -13.80 14.56
N ALA A 199 17.39 -12.75 14.06
CA ALA A 199 16.35 -12.87 13.06
C ALA A 199 16.94 -13.39 11.75
N LYS A 200 16.30 -14.42 11.20
CA LYS A 200 16.65 -14.98 9.89
C LYS A 200 15.83 -14.34 8.77
N ALA A 201 14.58 -13.98 9.06
CA ALA A 201 13.67 -13.37 8.10
C ALA A 201 12.81 -12.28 8.75
N ALA A 202 12.36 -11.35 7.92
CA ALA A 202 11.28 -10.42 8.23
C ALA A 202 10.40 -10.25 6.98
N VAL A 203 9.10 -10.45 7.15
CA VAL A 203 8.12 -10.35 6.05
C VAL A 203 7.13 -9.24 6.38
N SER A 204 7.13 -8.17 5.57
CA SER A 204 6.10 -7.14 5.60
C SER A 204 4.92 -7.59 4.75
N ILE A 205 3.71 -7.62 5.32
CA ILE A 205 2.51 -8.06 4.58
C ILE A 205 1.71 -6.82 4.17
N HIS A 206 1.36 -6.75 2.89
CA HIS A 206 0.62 -5.66 2.27
C HIS A 206 -0.56 -6.22 1.45
N ASN A 207 -1.48 -5.35 1.06
CA ASN A 207 -2.58 -5.66 0.17
C ASN A 207 -2.78 -4.44 -0.75
N ASN A 208 -2.83 -4.56 -2.08
CA ASN A 208 -2.81 -5.77 -2.90
C ASN A 208 -1.79 -5.67 -4.05
N ALA A 209 -1.49 -6.83 -4.66
CA ALA A 209 -0.89 -6.96 -6.00
C ALA A 209 -0.69 -8.42 -6.40
N GLN A 210 -0.81 -9.37 -5.44
CA GLN A 210 -0.56 -10.79 -5.63
C GLN A 210 0.88 -11.10 -6.03
N VAL A 211 1.85 -10.51 -5.33
CA VAL A 211 3.28 -10.68 -5.62
C VAL A 211 4.08 -10.90 -4.34
N TRP A 212 5.22 -11.56 -4.47
CA TRP A 212 6.20 -11.69 -3.40
C TRP A 212 7.50 -11.01 -3.81
N ILE A 213 7.86 -9.92 -3.12
CA ILE A 213 8.99 -9.09 -3.55
C ILE A 213 10.15 -9.10 -2.57
N SER A 214 11.36 -9.18 -3.12
CA SER A 214 12.62 -8.97 -2.43
C SER A 214 13.12 -7.53 -2.59
N PRO A 215 14.17 -7.14 -1.85
CA PRO A 215 15.00 -6.01 -2.20
C PRO A 215 15.63 -6.18 -3.60
N TYR A 216 16.10 -5.11 -4.23
CA TYR A 216 15.84 -3.73 -3.82
C TYR A 216 14.57 -3.17 -4.47
N GLY A 217 13.89 -2.27 -3.75
CA GLY A 217 12.84 -1.44 -4.34
C GLY A 217 13.38 -0.21 -5.06
N TYR A 218 14.50 0.36 -4.61
CA TYR A 218 14.94 1.69 -5.04
C TYR A 218 15.93 1.69 -6.21
N THR A 219 16.41 0.51 -6.65
CA THR A 219 17.41 0.36 -7.70
C THR A 219 17.15 -0.90 -8.54
N THR A 220 17.69 -0.94 -9.75
CA THR A 220 17.72 -2.13 -10.62
C THR A 220 18.84 -3.10 -10.24
N GLU A 221 19.76 -2.71 -9.37
CA GLU A 221 20.76 -3.62 -8.83
C GLU A 221 20.09 -4.69 -7.98
N ARG A 222 20.44 -5.95 -8.21
CA ARG A 222 19.94 -7.06 -7.41
C ARG A 222 20.78 -7.22 -6.12
N PRO A 223 20.16 -7.65 -5.01
CA PRO A 223 20.87 -8.10 -3.82
C PRO A 223 21.98 -9.11 -4.15
N ALA A 224 23.08 -9.07 -3.40
CA ALA A 224 24.15 -10.07 -3.54
C ALA A 224 23.62 -11.50 -3.26
N ASP A 225 22.67 -11.61 -2.34
CA ASP A 225 22.04 -12.87 -1.93
C ASP A 225 20.79 -13.21 -2.75
N TYR A 226 20.57 -12.56 -3.90
CA TYR A 226 19.32 -12.72 -4.65
C TYR A 226 19.04 -14.17 -5.07
N ALA A 227 20.06 -14.96 -5.41
CA ALA A 227 19.89 -16.37 -5.75
C ALA A 227 19.29 -17.18 -4.58
N GLU A 228 19.71 -16.88 -3.35
CA GLU A 228 19.14 -17.49 -2.15
C GLU A 228 17.72 -16.96 -1.90
N MET A 229 17.50 -15.66 -2.08
CA MET A 229 16.16 -15.09 -1.97
C MET A 229 15.18 -15.71 -2.97
N GLU A 230 15.60 -15.92 -4.21
CA GLU A 230 14.82 -16.54 -5.28
C GLU A 230 14.42 -17.97 -4.91
N ARG A 231 15.35 -18.77 -4.38
CA ARG A 231 15.08 -20.13 -3.89
C ARG A 231 14.00 -20.12 -2.80
N ILE A 232 14.09 -19.21 -1.85
CA ILE A 232 13.15 -19.08 -0.73
C ILE A 232 11.77 -18.59 -1.21
N MET A 233 11.71 -17.58 -2.09
CA MET A 233 10.46 -17.09 -2.67
C MET A 233 9.79 -18.16 -3.56
N THR A 234 10.57 -18.97 -4.28
CA THR A 234 10.06 -20.10 -5.06
C THR A 234 9.32 -21.10 -4.18
N ALA A 235 9.90 -21.47 -3.03
CA ALA A 235 9.26 -22.40 -2.09
C ALA A 235 7.96 -21.81 -1.52
N GLY A 236 7.96 -20.52 -1.18
CA GLY A 236 6.77 -19.81 -0.70
C GLY A 236 5.66 -19.71 -1.75
N ALA A 237 6.00 -19.28 -2.96
CA ALA A 237 5.05 -19.14 -4.08
C ALA A 237 4.44 -20.49 -4.48
N ALA A 238 5.25 -21.55 -4.57
CA ALA A 238 4.75 -22.89 -4.88
C ALA A 238 3.75 -23.40 -3.82
N ALA A 239 3.96 -23.09 -2.54
CA ALA A 239 3.04 -23.48 -1.48
C ALA A 239 1.72 -22.68 -1.49
N ILE A 240 1.78 -21.40 -1.88
CA ILE A 240 0.58 -20.58 -2.12
C ILE A 240 -0.23 -21.19 -3.28
N GLU A 241 0.43 -21.45 -4.41
CA GLU A 241 -0.18 -22.04 -5.59
C GLU A 241 -0.79 -23.42 -5.27
N ALA A 242 -0.09 -24.27 -4.52
CA ALA A 242 -0.60 -25.58 -4.10
C ALA A 242 -1.83 -25.50 -3.17
N THR A 243 -2.11 -24.36 -2.53
CA THR A 243 -3.25 -24.21 -1.62
C THR A 243 -4.57 -24.04 -2.39
N TYR A 244 -4.61 -23.08 -3.33
CA TYR A 244 -5.84 -22.74 -4.07
C TYR A 244 -5.64 -22.47 -5.57
N GLY A 245 -4.44 -22.72 -6.12
CA GLY A 245 -4.09 -22.41 -7.50
C GLY A 245 -3.76 -20.93 -7.73
N THR A 246 -3.56 -20.14 -6.68
CA THR A 246 -3.28 -18.71 -6.79
C THR A 246 -1.81 -18.50 -7.15
N ASN A 247 -1.53 -18.01 -8.35
CA ASN A 247 -0.17 -17.76 -8.82
C ASN A 247 0.39 -16.43 -8.27
N TYR A 248 1.53 -16.48 -7.58
CA TYR A 248 2.23 -15.30 -7.05
C TYR A 248 3.57 -15.12 -7.76
N PRO A 249 3.69 -14.20 -8.74
CA PRO A 249 4.97 -13.79 -9.28
C PRO A 249 5.88 -13.22 -8.19
N PHE A 250 7.19 -13.39 -8.35
CA PHE A 250 8.17 -12.93 -7.37
C PHE A 250 9.46 -12.42 -8.00
N GLY A 251 10.19 -11.59 -7.24
CA GLY A 251 11.45 -10.99 -7.69
C GLY A 251 11.77 -9.66 -6.96
N PRO A 252 12.79 -8.91 -7.40
CA PRO A 252 13.08 -7.61 -6.82
C PRO A 252 11.89 -6.67 -6.98
N GLY A 253 11.60 -5.88 -5.93
CA GLY A 253 10.46 -4.96 -5.95
C GLY A 253 10.47 -3.99 -7.12
N SER A 254 11.66 -3.52 -7.52
CA SER A 254 11.83 -2.65 -8.70
C SER A 254 11.54 -3.32 -10.04
N GLU A 255 11.63 -4.65 -10.13
CA GLU A 255 11.40 -5.41 -11.37
C GLU A 255 9.96 -5.92 -11.49
N VAL A 256 9.38 -6.40 -10.39
CA VAL A 256 8.07 -7.08 -10.38
C VAL A 256 6.92 -6.12 -10.05
N LEU A 257 7.22 -5.07 -9.29
CA LEU A 257 6.26 -4.04 -8.91
C LEU A 257 6.76 -2.71 -9.47
N TYR A 258 7.09 -1.74 -8.64
CA TYR A 258 7.59 -0.43 -9.07
C TYR A 258 8.73 0.04 -8.17
N PHE A 259 9.42 1.09 -8.62
CA PHE A 259 10.49 1.70 -7.83
C PHE A 259 9.94 2.34 -6.54
N THR A 260 10.54 1.99 -5.41
CA THR A 260 10.19 2.51 -4.08
C THR A 260 11.43 2.76 -3.26
N SER A 261 11.43 3.81 -2.44
CA SER A 261 12.50 4.11 -1.49
C SER A 261 11.98 4.17 -0.05
N GLY A 262 12.87 4.05 0.93
CA GLY A 262 12.51 4.11 2.35
C GLY A 262 11.62 2.96 2.83
N THR A 263 11.73 1.78 2.22
CA THR A 263 10.86 0.63 2.54
C THR A 263 11.45 -0.28 3.62
N THR A 264 10.60 -0.98 4.35
CA THR A 264 11.02 -1.91 5.41
C THR A 264 11.89 -3.06 4.87
N LYS A 265 11.53 -3.68 3.74
CA LYS A 265 12.30 -4.79 3.15
C LYS A 265 13.74 -4.37 2.81
N ASP A 266 13.90 -3.18 2.27
CA ASP A 266 15.19 -2.64 1.84
C ASP A 266 16.06 -2.31 3.05
N TYR A 267 15.46 -1.78 4.12
CA TYR A 267 16.15 -1.52 5.39
C TYR A 267 16.59 -2.81 6.10
N VAL A 268 15.71 -3.81 6.17
CA VAL A 268 15.99 -5.12 6.77
C VAL A 268 17.20 -5.78 6.09
N TYR A 269 17.25 -5.78 4.76
CA TYR A 269 18.36 -6.36 4.03
C TYR A 269 19.60 -5.45 4.02
N GLY A 270 19.45 -4.25 3.47
CA GLY A 270 20.57 -3.35 3.15
C GLY A 270 21.24 -2.73 4.39
N THR A 271 20.49 -2.53 5.48
CA THR A 271 21.03 -1.91 6.70
C THR A 271 21.26 -2.92 7.81
N LEU A 272 20.34 -3.86 8.02
CA LEU A 272 20.46 -4.82 9.13
C LEU A 272 21.21 -6.11 8.76
N GLY A 273 21.40 -6.39 7.47
CA GLY A 273 22.06 -7.61 7.00
C GLY A 273 21.21 -8.88 7.18
N ILE A 274 19.89 -8.74 7.36
CA ILE A 274 18.99 -9.89 7.43
C ILE A 274 18.63 -10.29 6.00
N VAL A 275 19.19 -11.41 5.54
CA VAL A 275 19.08 -11.87 4.14
C VAL A 275 17.62 -11.98 3.69
N HIS A 276 16.73 -12.54 4.51
CA HIS A 276 15.35 -12.81 4.12
C HIS A 276 14.40 -11.66 4.51
N GLY A 277 14.68 -10.45 4.03
CA GLY A 277 13.76 -9.31 4.10
C GLY A 277 12.83 -9.31 2.90
N TYR A 278 11.51 -9.46 3.11
CA TYR A 278 10.53 -9.54 2.02
C TYR A 278 9.32 -8.66 2.24
N THR A 279 8.62 -8.37 1.15
CA THR A 279 7.23 -7.91 1.18
C THR A 279 6.34 -8.93 0.47
N LEU A 280 5.23 -9.31 1.10
CA LEU A 280 4.18 -10.13 0.49
C LEU A 280 2.97 -9.25 0.23
N GLU A 281 2.66 -9.00 -1.05
CA GLU A 281 1.44 -8.33 -1.48
C GLU A 281 0.35 -9.39 -1.70
N LEU A 282 -0.69 -9.36 -0.87
CA LEU A 282 -1.78 -10.32 -0.90
C LEU A 282 -2.64 -10.22 -2.18
N ARG A 283 -3.62 -11.14 -2.31
CA ARG A 283 -4.41 -11.35 -3.53
C ARG A 283 -4.90 -10.05 -4.14
N ASN A 284 -4.72 -9.95 -5.46
CA ASN A 284 -5.33 -8.90 -6.25
C ASN A 284 -6.76 -9.32 -6.59
N THR A 285 -7.73 -8.58 -6.06
CA THR A 285 -9.16 -8.83 -6.32
C THR A 285 -9.74 -7.69 -7.15
N PRO A 286 -10.84 -7.90 -7.90
CA PRO A 286 -11.52 -6.82 -8.61
C PRO A 286 -11.91 -5.65 -7.71
N ASP A 287 -12.05 -5.91 -6.41
CA ASP A 287 -12.45 -4.96 -5.38
C ASP A 287 -11.28 -4.15 -4.78
N GLY A 288 -10.07 -4.33 -5.32
CA GLY A 288 -8.89 -3.58 -4.89
C GLY A 288 -8.58 -3.79 -3.41
N PHE A 289 -8.47 -2.68 -2.67
CA PHE A 289 -8.19 -2.65 -1.23
C PHE A 289 -9.41 -2.95 -0.34
N VAL A 290 -10.59 -3.17 -0.93
CA VAL A 290 -11.85 -3.43 -0.21
C VAL A 290 -12.28 -4.89 -0.41
N THR A 291 -11.34 -5.78 -0.12
CA THR A 291 -11.49 -7.23 -0.25
C THR A 291 -12.64 -7.73 0.62
N PRO A 292 -13.60 -8.50 0.06
CA PRO A 292 -14.74 -8.97 0.84
C PRO A 292 -14.31 -9.92 1.96
N THR A 293 -15.03 -9.87 3.08
CA THR A 293 -14.71 -10.64 4.30
C THR A 293 -14.65 -12.15 4.07
N THR A 294 -15.41 -12.66 3.09
CA THR A 294 -15.41 -14.07 2.67
C THR A 294 -14.07 -14.54 2.11
N LEU A 295 -13.22 -13.62 1.63
CA LEU A 295 -11.88 -13.92 1.13
C LEU A 295 -10.79 -13.81 2.20
N ILE A 296 -11.09 -13.28 3.40
CA ILE A 296 -10.07 -13.13 4.46
C ILE A 296 -9.47 -14.49 4.84
N ALA A 297 -10.31 -15.50 5.11
CA ALA A 297 -9.80 -16.81 5.52
C ALA A 297 -9.04 -17.55 4.39
N PRO A 298 -9.54 -17.61 3.14
CA PRO A 298 -8.78 -18.17 2.02
C PRO A 298 -7.44 -17.47 1.79
N VAL A 299 -7.41 -16.14 1.78
CA VAL A 299 -6.17 -15.35 1.56
C VAL A 299 -5.18 -15.58 2.70
N ALA A 300 -5.64 -15.55 3.96
CA ALA A 300 -4.79 -15.82 5.11
C ALA A 300 -4.22 -17.25 5.08
N THR A 301 -5.03 -18.23 4.65
CA THR A 301 -4.62 -19.65 4.61
C THR A 301 -3.49 -19.89 3.60
N GLU A 302 -3.63 -19.38 2.37
CA GLU A 302 -2.57 -19.56 1.37
C GLU A 302 -1.32 -18.75 1.71
N ALA A 303 -1.46 -17.50 2.19
CA ALA A 303 -0.34 -16.67 2.60
C ALA A 303 0.44 -17.33 3.75
N TRP A 304 -0.28 -17.89 4.73
CA TRP A 304 0.34 -18.64 5.83
C TRP A 304 1.08 -19.89 5.36
N ASN A 305 0.51 -20.64 4.41
CA ASN A 305 1.20 -21.79 3.82
C ASN A 305 2.48 -21.37 3.08
N GLY A 306 2.46 -20.25 2.36
CA GLY A 306 3.64 -19.65 1.74
C GLY A 306 4.72 -19.25 2.76
N ILE A 307 4.35 -18.49 3.79
CA ILE A 307 5.27 -18.04 4.84
C ILE A 307 5.89 -19.23 5.60
N LYS A 308 5.10 -20.28 5.86
CA LYS A 308 5.59 -21.51 6.50
C LYS A 308 6.56 -22.27 5.60
N ALA A 309 6.27 -22.39 4.31
CA ALA A 309 7.18 -23.02 3.35
C ALA A 309 8.49 -22.24 3.22
N MET A 310 8.43 -20.90 3.16
CA MET A 310 9.58 -20.01 3.23
C MET A 310 10.40 -20.27 4.50
N ALA A 311 9.77 -20.26 5.67
CA ALA A 311 10.45 -20.47 6.94
C ALA A 311 11.15 -21.84 7.02
N ASN A 312 10.51 -22.89 6.52
CA ASN A 312 11.10 -24.25 6.49
C ASN A 312 12.26 -24.37 5.49
N ALA A 313 12.29 -23.53 4.46
CA ALA A 313 13.33 -23.54 3.43
C ALA A 313 14.59 -22.78 3.87
N ILE A 314 14.52 -21.95 4.91
CA ILE A 314 15.65 -21.26 5.53
C ILE A 314 16.37 -22.24 6.45
N VAL A 315 17.67 -22.46 6.21
CA VAL A 315 18.53 -23.41 6.96
C VAL A 315 19.30 -22.69 8.07
#